data_AF-A0A1Q7BXE1-F1
#
_entry.id   AF-A0A1Q7BXE1-F1
#
_cell.length_a   1.000
_cell.length_b   1.000
_cell.length_c   1.000
_cell.angle_alpha   90.00
_cell.angle_beta   90.00
_cell.angle_gamma   90.00
#
_symmetry.space_group_name_H-M   'P 1'
#
loop_
_entity.id
_entity.type
_entity.pdbx_description
1 polymer ?
#
loop_
_entity_poly.entity_id
_entity_poly.type
_entity_poly.pdbx_seq_one_letter_code
_entity_poly.pdbx_strand_id
1 'polypeptide(L)'
;MDESFGEAVRRLRGERGLSLRELARRAPLDPGHLSRIESGRRSPMPAIVAALDQALSADGALVRAAARRDRPKPISPVSDDELDAVELARRIEASDVGATTLNALERAADQMAIAYHGTPPAVLLPEVRRYLRYVGLLVDKRMTLAQRRQLLTAGGWLSLLAATLHIDLHQRQSATARLATAHSLAEHVGHAEIAAWCLETQAWDAVTEGRFRVAVDLSRAAQDVAPRGGSAMLQATAQEGRAWAKLGDRRATRNTLDRADRLVSPLPPPDQPEHHYQYDPDKQLAYTATTLAWVGDPVAVGYARDVVARLDPAGDGGPRPRRAATARLDLALALLSAGQPDEAAQRTLEAIESGRIVPSNAWRVEEIVVAVEAIGLPGAAHLREAHETL
;
A
#
# COMPACT_ATOMS: atom_id res chain seq x y z
N MET A 1 36.61 -24.82 -46.70
CA MET A 1 37.34 -25.08 -45.45
C MET A 1 38.79 -24.75 -45.72
N ASP A 2 39.38 -23.79 -44.99
CA ASP A 2 40.80 -23.46 -45.11
C ASP A 2 41.64 -24.61 -44.56
N GLU A 3 42.60 -25.09 -45.34
CA GLU A 3 43.56 -26.13 -44.93
C GLU A 3 44.38 -25.62 -43.72
N SER A 4 44.43 -26.40 -42.65
CA SER A 4 45.23 -26.06 -41.47
C SER A 4 46.73 -26.23 -41.75
N PHE A 5 47.58 -25.55 -40.98
CA PHE A 5 49.04 -25.68 -41.09
C PHE A 5 49.52 -27.14 -41.03
N GLY A 6 48.95 -27.94 -40.12
CA GLY A 6 49.31 -29.35 -39.97
C GLY A 6 48.92 -30.21 -41.18
N GLU A 7 47.75 -29.94 -41.76
CA GLU A 7 47.27 -30.60 -42.98
C GLU A 7 48.16 -30.26 -44.18
N ALA A 8 48.56 -28.99 -44.32
CA ALA A 8 49.47 -28.54 -45.38
C ALA A 8 50.84 -29.23 -45.30
N VAL A 9 51.41 -29.37 -44.10
CA VAL A 9 52.68 -30.11 -43.89
C VAL A 9 52.52 -31.57 -44.29
N ARG A 10 51.44 -32.22 -43.84
CA ARG A 10 51.17 -33.64 -44.14
C ARG A 10 50.97 -33.89 -45.64
N ARG A 11 50.26 -33.00 -46.33
CA ARG A 11 50.03 -33.07 -47.77
C ARG A 11 51.34 -32.89 -48.55
N LEU A 12 52.10 -31.83 -48.29
CA LEU A 12 53.39 -31.56 -48.97
C LEU A 12 54.42 -32.67 -48.74
N ARG A 13 54.40 -33.30 -47.55
CA ARG A 13 55.21 -34.47 -47.25
C ARG A 13 54.82 -35.68 -48.11
N GLY A 14 53.51 -35.92 -48.25
CA GLY A 14 52.96 -36.98 -49.10
C GLY A 14 53.30 -36.80 -50.58
N GLU A 15 53.13 -35.58 -51.10
CA GLU A 15 53.46 -35.22 -52.48
C GLU A 15 54.95 -35.43 -52.82
N ARG A 16 55.83 -35.33 -51.83
CA ARG A 16 57.28 -35.53 -51.97
C ARG A 16 57.74 -36.96 -51.68
N GLY A 17 56.81 -37.87 -51.43
CA GLY A 17 57.11 -39.27 -51.12
C GLY A 17 57.91 -39.47 -49.83
N LEU A 18 57.90 -38.50 -48.92
CA LEU A 18 58.71 -38.55 -47.70
C LEU A 18 57.96 -39.27 -46.57
N SER A 19 58.65 -40.19 -45.91
CA SER A 19 58.14 -40.74 -44.64
C SER A 19 58.18 -39.68 -43.55
N LEU A 20 57.35 -39.83 -42.51
CA LEU A 20 57.35 -38.93 -41.35
C LEU A 20 58.75 -38.82 -40.71
N ARG A 21 59.47 -39.96 -40.58
CA ARG A 21 60.82 -40.00 -40.01
C ARG A 21 61.84 -39.32 -40.92
N GLU A 22 61.67 -39.43 -42.23
CA GLU A 22 62.55 -38.79 -43.20
C GLU A 22 62.40 -37.26 -43.18
N LEU A 23 61.17 -36.75 -43.13
CA LEU A 23 60.94 -35.31 -42.98
C LEU A 23 61.44 -34.80 -41.63
N ALA A 24 61.19 -35.54 -40.55
CA ALA A 24 61.68 -35.18 -39.21
C ALA A 24 63.20 -35.03 -39.20
N ARG A 25 63.94 -35.95 -39.83
CA ARG A 25 65.40 -35.88 -39.98
C ARG A 25 65.86 -34.67 -40.80
N ARG A 26 65.14 -34.31 -41.87
CA ARG A 26 65.48 -33.16 -42.73
C ARG A 26 65.17 -31.80 -42.10
N ALA A 27 64.18 -31.74 -41.20
CA ALA A 27 63.77 -30.51 -40.49
C ALA A 27 64.36 -30.38 -39.06
N PRO A 28 65.48 -31.07 -38.78
CA PRO A 28 65.96 -31.45 -37.43
C PRO A 28 64.91 -31.54 -36.30
N LEU A 29 63.83 -32.31 -36.51
CA LEU A 29 62.77 -32.53 -35.52
C LEU A 29 62.73 -33.98 -35.03
N ASP A 30 62.22 -34.16 -33.80
CA ASP A 30 61.77 -35.46 -33.33
C ASP A 30 60.51 -35.92 -34.10
N PRO A 31 60.41 -37.19 -34.56
CA PRO A 31 59.24 -37.68 -35.29
C PRO A 31 57.91 -37.56 -34.53
N GLY A 32 57.93 -37.69 -33.19
CA GLY A 32 56.75 -37.47 -32.34
C GLY A 32 56.37 -35.99 -32.23
N HIS A 33 57.35 -35.09 -32.31
CA HIS A 33 57.11 -33.66 -32.44
C HIS A 33 56.46 -33.34 -33.81
N LEU A 34 57.00 -33.86 -34.91
CA LEU A 34 56.43 -33.66 -36.24
C LEU A 34 55.00 -34.23 -36.37
N SER A 35 54.74 -35.40 -35.80
CA SER A 35 53.39 -35.99 -35.79
C SER A 35 52.37 -35.10 -35.08
N ARG A 36 52.73 -34.50 -33.94
CA ARG A 36 51.84 -33.58 -33.21
C ARG A 36 51.60 -32.27 -33.98
N ILE A 37 52.56 -31.84 -34.78
CA ILE A 37 52.40 -30.68 -35.68
C ILE A 37 51.43 -31.02 -36.82
N GLU A 38 51.62 -32.14 -37.51
CA GLU A 38 50.73 -32.58 -38.61
C GLU A 38 49.29 -32.83 -38.14
N SER A 39 49.11 -33.32 -36.90
CA SER A 39 47.79 -33.54 -36.32
C SER A 39 47.18 -32.28 -35.70
N GLY A 40 47.82 -31.11 -35.82
CA GLY A 40 47.36 -29.85 -35.22
C GLY A 40 47.40 -29.79 -33.69
N ARG A 41 47.95 -30.80 -33.01
CA ARG A 41 48.02 -30.89 -31.53
C ARG A 41 49.13 -30.05 -30.92
N ARG A 42 50.07 -29.56 -31.73
CA ARG A 42 51.18 -28.68 -31.31
C ARG A 42 51.37 -27.56 -32.32
N SER A 43 51.46 -26.34 -31.83
CA SER A 43 51.87 -25.17 -32.62
C SER A 43 53.40 -25.15 -32.76
N PRO A 44 53.95 -25.15 -33.98
CA PRO A 44 55.37 -25.00 -34.19
C PRO A 44 55.82 -23.55 -33.98
N MET A 45 57.03 -23.36 -33.46
CA MET A 45 57.67 -22.04 -33.39
C MET A 45 58.11 -21.58 -34.80
N PRO A 46 58.29 -20.28 -35.05
CA PRO A 46 58.69 -19.77 -36.38
C PRO A 46 59.94 -20.43 -36.98
N ALA A 47 60.93 -20.76 -36.15
CA ALA A 47 62.12 -21.50 -36.57
C ALA A 47 61.79 -22.91 -37.10
N ILE A 48 60.84 -23.60 -36.48
CA ILE A 48 60.36 -24.93 -36.91
C ILE A 48 59.55 -24.82 -38.19
N VAL A 49 58.74 -23.76 -38.34
CA VAL A 49 58.00 -23.48 -39.57
C VAL A 49 58.96 -23.27 -40.74
N ALA A 50 60.01 -22.46 -40.57
CA ALA A 50 61.03 -22.23 -41.60
C ALA A 50 61.81 -23.50 -41.95
N ALA A 51 62.19 -24.31 -40.95
CA ALA A 51 62.87 -25.58 -41.17
C ALA A 51 62.00 -26.59 -41.96
N LEU A 52 60.69 -26.64 -41.69
CA LEU A 52 59.76 -27.48 -42.44
C LEU A 52 59.52 -26.96 -43.86
N ASP A 53 59.40 -25.64 -44.04
CA ASP A 53 59.25 -24.99 -45.34
C ASP A 53 60.46 -25.27 -46.24
N GLN A 54 61.67 -25.17 -45.68
CA GLN A 54 62.91 -25.48 -46.38
C GLN A 54 63.07 -26.98 -46.68
N ALA A 55 62.84 -27.84 -45.69
CA ALA A 55 62.96 -29.30 -45.85
C ALA A 55 61.96 -29.87 -46.86
N LEU A 56 60.82 -29.19 -47.03
CA LEU A 56 59.82 -29.48 -48.03
C LEU A 56 59.94 -28.59 -49.27
N SER A 57 60.94 -27.72 -49.44
CA SER A 57 61.02 -26.81 -50.59
C SER A 57 59.65 -26.19 -50.95
N ALA A 58 59.01 -25.59 -49.95
CA ALA A 58 57.64 -25.11 -50.04
C ALA A 58 57.53 -23.63 -50.43
N ASP A 59 58.66 -22.98 -50.77
CA ASP A 59 58.76 -21.59 -51.25
C ASP A 59 57.94 -20.59 -50.41
N GLY A 60 58.08 -20.71 -49.09
CA GLY A 60 57.43 -19.88 -48.10
C GLY A 60 55.93 -20.17 -47.92
N ALA A 61 55.38 -21.22 -48.54
CA ALA A 61 53.96 -21.56 -48.40
C ALA A 61 53.58 -21.92 -46.97
N LEU A 62 54.43 -22.65 -46.24
CA LEU A 62 54.20 -22.99 -44.84
C LEU A 62 54.41 -21.77 -43.94
N VAL A 63 55.37 -20.90 -44.26
CA VAL A 63 55.56 -19.61 -43.57
C VAL A 63 54.30 -18.74 -43.69
N ARG A 64 53.73 -18.64 -44.90
CA ARG A 64 52.48 -17.90 -45.15
C ARG A 64 51.29 -18.54 -44.42
N ALA A 65 51.21 -19.87 -44.38
CA ALA A 65 50.15 -20.60 -43.68
C ALA A 65 50.21 -20.37 -42.16
N ALA A 66 51.41 -20.36 -41.57
CA ALA A 66 51.59 -20.04 -40.15
C ALA A 66 51.23 -18.58 -39.83
N ALA A 67 51.62 -17.62 -40.68
CA ALA A 67 51.30 -16.20 -40.50
C ALA A 67 49.78 -15.91 -40.56
N ARG A 68 48.99 -16.70 -41.31
CA ARG A 68 47.52 -16.60 -41.30
C ARG A 68 46.90 -17.03 -39.99
N ARG A 69 47.54 -17.97 -39.27
CA ARG A 69 47.08 -18.51 -37.99
C ARG A 69 47.30 -17.54 -36.83
N ASP A 70 48.40 -16.78 -36.85
CA ASP A 70 48.76 -15.81 -35.81
C ASP A 70 48.11 -14.43 -36.01
N ARG A 71 47.23 -14.29 -37.01
CA ARG A 71 46.38 -13.09 -37.08
C ARG A 71 45.52 -13.04 -35.81
N PRO A 72 45.62 -11.97 -34.99
CA PRO A 72 44.72 -11.82 -33.86
C PRO A 72 43.29 -11.86 -34.39
N LYS A 73 42.45 -12.73 -33.80
CA LYS A 73 41.00 -12.67 -34.04
C LYS A 73 40.57 -11.23 -33.72
N PRO A 74 39.79 -10.57 -34.59
CA PRO A 74 39.26 -9.26 -34.24
C PRO A 74 38.54 -9.39 -32.90
N ILE A 75 38.85 -8.48 -31.97
CA ILE A 75 38.06 -8.28 -30.77
C ILE A 75 36.65 -8.01 -31.28
N SER A 76 35.68 -8.86 -30.91
CA SER A 76 34.27 -8.60 -31.26
C SER A 76 33.93 -7.18 -30.85
N PRO A 77 33.14 -6.43 -31.64
CA PRO A 77 32.62 -5.16 -31.19
C PRO A 77 31.95 -5.38 -29.82
N VAL A 78 32.10 -4.45 -28.88
CA VAL A 78 31.29 -4.39 -27.66
C VAL A 78 29.86 -4.77 -28.07
N SER A 79 29.32 -5.86 -27.51
CA SER A 79 28.04 -6.38 -27.97
C SER A 79 27.01 -5.26 -27.91
N ASP A 80 26.21 -5.12 -28.96
CA ASP A 80 25.02 -4.25 -28.96
C ASP A 80 24.20 -4.50 -27.68
N ASP A 81 24.21 -5.74 -27.17
CA ASP A 81 23.56 -6.16 -25.92
C ASP A 81 23.97 -5.33 -24.69
N GLU A 82 25.24 -4.90 -24.56
CA GLU A 82 25.68 -4.13 -23.39
C GLU A 82 25.13 -2.70 -23.45
N LEU A 83 25.20 -2.07 -24.62
CA LEU A 83 24.64 -0.73 -24.83
C LEU A 83 23.11 -0.74 -24.78
N ASP A 84 22.47 -1.79 -25.30
CA ASP A 84 21.02 -2.02 -25.19
C ASP A 84 20.60 -2.21 -23.73
N ALA A 85 21.38 -2.94 -22.93
CA ALA A 85 21.12 -3.08 -21.50
C ALA A 85 21.28 -1.75 -20.75
N VAL A 86 22.29 -0.94 -21.08
CA VAL A 86 22.47 0.40 -20.48
C VAL A 86 21.35 1.35 -20.91
N GLU A 87 20.96 1.37 -22.18
CA GLU A 87 19.86 2.21 -22.66
C GLU A 87 18.52 1.77 -22.07
N LEU A 88 18.29 0.47 -21.91
CA LEU A 88 17.13 -0.06 -21.19
C LEU A 88 17.12 0.40 -19.73
N ALA A 89 18.25 0.28 -19.01
CA ALA A 89 18.38 0.74 -17.63
C ALA A 89 18.08 2.25 -17.52
N ARG A 90 18.70 3.07 -18.38
CA ARG A 90 18.44 4.52 -18.45
C ARG A 90 16.96 4.83 -18.70
N ARG A 91 16.29 4.05 -19.55
CA ARG A 91 14.86 4.22 -19.83
C ARG A 91 13.96 3.82 -18.67
N ILE A 92 14.34 2.81 -17.90
CA ILE A 92 13.61 2.37 -16.70
C ILE A 92 13.71 3.42 -15.59
N GLU A 93 14.86 4.09 -15.46
CA GLU A 93 15.10 5.11 -14.44
C GLU A 93 14.53 6.49 -14.79
N ALA A 94 14.31 6.78 -16.08
CA ALA A 94 13.79 8.05 -16.54
C ALA A 94 12.38 8.34 -15.97
N SER A 95 12.23 9.51 -15.35
CA SER A 95 11.00 9.94 -14.71
C SER A 95 10.72 11.43 -14.97
N ASP A 96 9.47 11.73 -15.31
CA ASP A 96 8.96 13.09 -15.46
C ASP A 96 8.43 13.64 -14.12
N VAL A 97 8.42 12.82 -13.06
CA VAL A 97 7.89 13.18 -11.73
C VAL A 97 8.97 13.04 -10.66
N GLY A 98 9.37 14.17 -10.07
CA GLY A 98 10.37 14.20 -9.01
C GLY A 98 9.86 13.62 -7.69
N ALA A 99 10.77 13.05 -6.89
CA ALA A 99 10.47 12.49 -5.57
C ALA A 99 9.84 13.53 -4.62
N THR A 100 10.25 14.81 -4.73
CA THR A 100 9.68 15.92 -3.96
C THR A 100 8.18 16.06 -4.14
N THR A 101 7.67 15.88 -5.37
CA THR A 101 6.24 15.95 -5.67
C THR A 101 5.47 14.79 -5.05
N LEU A 102 6.02 13.57 -5.14
CA LEU A 102 5.40 12.38 -4.57
C LEU A 102 5.34 12.46 -3.05
N ASN A 103 6.44 12.84 -2.41
CA ASN A 103 6.49 13.06 -0.96
C ASN A 103 5.53 14.18 -0.52
N ALA A 104 5.31 15.20 -1.36
CA ALA A 104 4.33 16.24 -1.06
C ALA A 104 2.88 15.73 -1.15
N LEU A 105 2.57 14.82 -2.07
CA LEU A 105 1.25 14.19 -2.18
C LEU A 105 0.93 13.29 -0.99
N GLU A 106 1.89 12.48 -0.55
CA GLU A 106 1.74 11.64 0.65
C GLU A 106 1.51 12.49 1.89
N ARG A 107 2.37 13.50 2.13
CA ARG A 107 2.18 14.44 3.25
C ARG A 107 0.84 15.17 3.19
N ALA A 108 0.36 15.52 2.00
CA ALA A 108 -0.94 16.15 1.86
C ALA A 108 -2.08 15.19 2.25
N ALA A 109 -1.98 13.91 1.88
CA ALA A 109 -2.94 12.88 2.29
C ALA A 109 -2.98 12.74 3.82
N ASP A 110 -1.82 12.66 4.46
CA ASP A 110 -1.71 12.57 5.93
C ASP A 110 -2.28 13.81 6.61
N GLN A 111 -1.90 15.01 6.15
CA GLN A 111 -2.39 16.28 6.71
C GLN A 111 -3.92 16.41 6.60
N MET A 112 -4.52 15.98 5.48
CA MET A 112 -5.97 16.01 5.33
C MET A 112 -6.66 14.94 6.19
N ALA A 113 -6.06 13.75 6.34
CA ALA A 113 -6.56 12.71 7.22
C ALA A 113 -6.49 13.11 8.71
N ILE A 114 -5.51 13.93 9.08
CA ILE A 114 -5.45 14.63 10.37
C ILE A 114 -6.56 15.68 10.45
N ALA A 115 -6.61 16.63 9.52
CA ALA A 115 -7.56 17.75 9.55
C ALA A 115 -9.03 17.31 9.63
N TYR A 116 -9.37 16.12 9.10
CA TYR A 116 -10.70 15.52 9.14
C TYR A 116 -11.41 15.59 10.50
N HIS A 117 -10.69 15.49 11.62
CA HIS A 117 -11.34 15.52 12.95
C HIS A 117 -11.89 16.89 13.34
N GLY A 118 -11.35 17.98 12.78
CA GLY A 118 -11.67 19.37 13.16
C GLY A 118 -12.31 20.19 12.05
N THR A 119 -12.10 19.81 10.79
CA THR A 119 -12.59 20.53 9.62
C THR A 119 -13.95 19.97 9.13
N PRO A 120 -14.95 20.82 8.88
CA PRO A 120 -16.23 20.37 8.32
C PRO A 120 -16.05 19.63 6.98
N PRO A 121 -16.76 18.51 6.74
CA PRO A 121 -16.56 17.71 5.52
C PRO A 121 -16.74 18.50 4.21
N ALA A 122 -17.72 19.41 4.17
CA ALA A 122 -17.99 20.26 3.01
C ALA A 122 -16.82 21.22 2.68
N VAL A 123 -16.00 21.56 3.68
CA VAL A 123 -14.82 22.44 3.52
C VAL A 123 -13.59 21.64 3.09
N LEU A 124 -13.40 20.43 3.64
CA LEU A 124 -12.23 19.60 3.34
C LEU A 124 -12.31 18.91 1.96
N LEU A 125 -13.51 18.50 1.54
CA LEU A 125 -13.72 17.73 0.30
C LEU A 125 -13.21 18.42 -0.98
N PRO A 126 -13.42 19.73 -1.21
CA PRO A 126 -12.84 20.44 -2.35
C PRO A 126 -11.32 20.32 -2.46
N GLU A 127 -10.62 20.34 -1.32
CA GLU A 127 -9.16 20.21 -1.28
C GLU A 127 -8.72 18.78 -1.63
N VAL A 128 -9.33 17.76 -1.02
CA VAL A 128 -9.07 16.36 -1.37
C VAL A 128 -9.28 16.13 -2.87
N ARG A 129 -10.35 16.69 -3.45
CA ARG A 129 -10.63 16.64 -4.90
C ARG A 129 -9.54 17.31 -5.74
N ARG A 130 -8.97 18.41 -5.28
CA ARG A 130 -7.86 19.10 -5.96
C ARG A 130 -6.62 18.20 -6.06
N TYR A 131 -6.25 17.55 -4.96
CA TYR A 131 -5.14 16.60 -4.96
C TYR A 131 -5.42 15.35 -5.79
N LEU A 132 -6.65 14.80 -5.74
CA LEU A 132 -7.03 13.67 -6.60
C LEU A 132 -6.97 14.01 -8.10
N ARG A 133 -7.37 15.22 -8.50
CA ARG A 133 -7.18 15.68 -9.89
C ARG A 133 -5.70 15.74 -10.26
N TYR A 134 -4.87 16.25 -9.35
CA TYR A 134 -3.43 16.34 -9.58
C TYR A 134 -2.78 14.96 -9.69
N VAL A 135 -3.16 14.01 -8.83
CA VAL A 135 -2.76 12.59 -8.96
C VAL A 135 -3.14 12.06 -10.33
N GLY A 136 -4.39 12.27 -10.77
CA GLY A 136 -4.85 11.86 -12.11
C GLY A 136 -4.00 12.41 -13.26
N LEU A 137 -3.58 13.68 -13.19
CA LEU A 137 -2.69 14.29 -14.19
C LEU A 137 -1.28 13.65 -14.23
N LEU A 138 -0.84 13.06 -13.11
CA LEU A 138 0.48 12.44 -13.00
C LEU A 138 0.48 10.96 -13.42
N VAL A 139 -0.67 10.28 -13.42
CA VAL A 139 -0.77 8.85 -13.78
C VAL A 139 -0.27 8.57 -15.22
N ASP A 140 -0.49 9.52 -16.13
CA ASP A 140 -0.07 9.43 -17.53
C ASP A 140 1.40 9.80 -17.76
N LYS A 141 2.13 10.23 -16.73
CA LYS A 141 3.54 10.62 -16.83
C LYS A 141 4.46 9.41 -16.79
N ARG A 142 5.64 9.56 -17.41
CA ARG A 142 6.70 8.55 -17.31
C ARG A 142 7.25 8.54 -15.89
N MET A 143 7.28 7.36 -15.27
CA MET A 143 7.73 7.17 -13.90
C MET A 143 8.33 5.79 -13.74
N THR A 144 9.21 5.62 -12.76
CA THR A 144 9.64 4.28 -12.35
C THR A 144 8.48 3.51 -11.70
N LEU A 145 8.57 2.19 -11.61
CA LEU A 145 7.54 1.37 -10.94
C LEU A 145 7.38 1.78 -9.46
N ALA A 146 8.48 2.08 -8.78
CA ALA A 146 8.46 2.49 -7.38
C ALA A 146 7.71 3.82 -7.19
N GLN A 147 7.98 4.79 -8.07
CA GLN A 147 7.32 6.09 -8.07
C GLN A 147 5.83 6.00 -8.44
N ARG A 148 5.50 5.15 -9.42
CA ARG A 148 4.09 4.88 -9.78
C ARG A 148 3.36 4.25 -8.60
N ARG A 149 3.97 3.28 -7.91
CA ARG A 149 3.39 2.69 -6.69
C ARG A 149 3.15 3.77 -5.62
N GLN A 150 4.13 4.64 -5.38
CA GLN A 150 4.02 5.75 -4.42
C GLN A 150 2.87 6.69 -4.76
N LEU A 151 2.77 7.13 -6.03
CA LEU A 151 1.69 7.99 -6.52
C LEU A 151 0.31 7.36 -6.31
N LEU A 152 0.17 6.07 -6.68
CA LEU A 152 -1.11 5.36 -6.59
C LEU A 152 -1.48 5.05 -5.13
N THR A 153 -0.51 4.81 -4.24
CA THR A 153 -0.75 4.72 -2.79
C THR A 153 -1.32 6.03 -2.24
N ALA A 154 -0.72 7.18 -2.57
CA ALA A 154 -1.26 8.49 -2.17
C ALA A 154 -2.66 8.72 -2.76
N GLY A 155 -2.89 8.35 -4.02
CA GLY A 155 -4.21 8.36 -4.65
C GLY A 155 -5.24 7.49 -3.93
N GLY A 156 -4.83 6.31 -3.46
CA GLY A 156 -5.66 5.39 -2.68
C GLY A 156 -6.14 6.00 -1.37
N TRP A 157 -5.21 6.55 -0.57
CA TRP A 157 -5.54 7.25 0.68
C TRP A 157 -6.44 8.46 0.46
N LEU A 158 -6.13 9.30 -0.54
CA LEU A 158 -6.96 10.46 -0.88
C LEU A 158 -8.37 10.05 -1.33
N SER A 159 -8.48 8.98 -2.11
CA SER A 159 -9.77 8.49 -2.59
C SER A 159 -10.60 7.90 -1.45
N LEU A 160 -9.96 7.17 -0.53
CA LEU A 160 -10.59 6.67 0.69
C LEU A 160 -11.10 7.82 1.57
N LEU A 161 -10.28 8.87 1.78
CA LEU A 161 -10.69 10.06 2.53
C LEU A 161 -11.85 10.80 1.86
N ALA A 162 -11.83 10.94 0.53
CA ALA A 162 -12.95 11.50 -0.20
C ALA A 162 -14.23 10.67 0.02
N ALA A 163 -14.12 9.35 0.11
CA ALA A 163 -15.25 8.48 0.37
C ALA A 163 -15.82 8.68 1.78
N THR A 164 -14.96 8.73 2.80
CA THR A 164 -15.35 9.06 4.19
C THR A 164 -16.10 10.38 4.26
N LEU A 165 -15.59 11.42 3.59
CA LEU A 165 -16.22 12.73 3.51
C LEU A 165 -17.57 12.69 2.77
N HIS A 166 -17.68 11.88 1.71
CA HIS A 166 -18.93 11.70 1.00
C HIS A 166 -19.99 11.00 1.84
N ILE A 167 -19.62 10.01 2.66
CA ILE A 167 -20.54 9.35 3.60
C ILE A 167 -21.01 10.36 4.66
N ASP A 168 -20.10 11.16 5.22
CA ASP A 168 -20.45 12.22 6.17
C ASP A 168 -21.49 13.20 5.60
N LEU A 169 -21.44 13.45 4.29
CA LEU A 169 -22.35 14.36 3.57
C LEU A 169 -23.58 13.65 2.96
N HIS A 170 -23.81 12.36 3.25
CA HIS A 170 -24.86 11.53 2.62
C HIS A 170 -24.82 11.47 1.09
N GLN A 171 -23.65 11.65 0.48
CA GLN A 171 -23.44 11.62 -0.97
C GLN A 171 -23.11 10.20 -1.45
N ARG A 172 -24.09 9.30 -1.32
CA ARG A 172 -23.96 7.84 -1.47
C ARG A 172 -23.23 7.39 -2.74
N GLN A 173 -23.70 7.83 -3.90
CA GLN A 173 -23.12 7.40 -5.19
C GLN A 173 -21.64 7.81 -5.31
N SER A 174 -21.30 9.01 -4.82
CA SER A 174 -19.91 9.49 -4.81
C SER A 174 -19.06 8.71 -3.81
N ALA A 175 -19.59 8.38 -2.64
CA ALA A 175 -18.91 7.54 -1.66
C ALA A 175 -18.58 6.16 -2.26
N THR A 176 -19.56 5.49 -2.87
CA THR A 176 -19.36 4.18 -3.52
C THR A 176 -18.29 4.24 -4.61
N ALA A 177 -18.35 5.25 -5.50
CA ALA A 177 -17.36 5.40 -6.55
C ALA A 177 -15.93 5.64 -6.01
N ARG A 178 -15.81 6.43 -4.94
CA ARG A 178 -14.52 6.71 -4.29
C ARG A 178 -13.96 5.51 -3.53
N LEU A 179 -14.80 4.74 -2.86
CA LEU A 179 -14.41 3.47 -2.24
C LEU A 179 -13.93 2.46 -3.27
N ALA A 180 -14.68 2.28 -4.37
CA ALA A 180 -14.28 1.37 -5.45
C ALA A 180 -12.93 1.78 -6.07
N THR A 181 -12.72 3.09 -6.26
CA THR A 181 -11.43 3.62 -6.74
C THR A 181 -10.30 3.34 -5.74
N ALA A 182 -10.51 3.62 -4.46
CA ALA A 182 -9.50 3.39 -3.42
C ALA A 182 -9.12 1.91 -3.30
N HIS A 183 -10.12 1.02 -3.32
CA HIS A 183 -9.92 -0.42 -3.31
C HIS A 183 -9.13 -0.89 -4.53
N SER A 184 -9.53 -0.46 -5.74
CA SER A 184 -8.81 -0.84 -6.96
C SER A 184 -7.35 -0.37 -6.94
N LEU A 185 -7.10 0.86 -6.48
CA LEU A 185 -5.72 1.35 -6.32
C LEU A 185 -4.94 0.50 -5.34
N ALA A 186 -5.53 0.16 -4.18
CA ALA A 186 -4.91 -0.69 -3.17
C ALA A 186 -4.54 -2.07 -3.71
N GLU A 187 -5.39 -2.70 -4.53
CA GLU A 187 -5.08 -3.97 -5.19
C GLU A 187 -3.89 -3.83 -6.14
N HIS A 188 -3.87 -2.81 -7.00
CA HIS A 188 -2.80 -2.59 -7.97
C HIS A 188 -1.44 -2.33 -7.30
N VAL A 189 -1.42 -1.71 -6.12
CA VAL A 189 -0.17 -1.45 -5.37
C VAL A 189 0.14 -2.50 -4.30
N GLY A 190 -0.74 -3.49 -4.09
CA GLY A 190 -0.59 -4.51 -3.06
C GLY A 190 -0.64 -3.95 -1.63
N HIS A 191 -1.46 -2.93 -1.38
CA HIS A 191 -1.49 -2.21 -0.10
C HIS A 191 -2.65 -2.67 0.81
N ALA A 192 -2.40 -3.74 1.56
CA ALA A 192 -3.41 -4.40 2.41
C ALA A 192 -4.12 -3.49 3.42
N GLU A 193 -3.39 -2.52 4.02
CA GLU A 193 -3.99 -1.59 4.99
C GLU A 193 -5.10 -0.71 4.36
N ILE A 194 -4.90 -0.18 3.14
CA ILE A 194 -5.92 0.62 2.44
C ILE A 194 -7.11 -0.27 2.07
N ALA A 195 -6.84 -1.49 1.60
CA ALA A 195 -7.89 -2.44 1.24
C ALA A 195 -8.78 -2.78 2.46
N ALA A 196 -8.17 -3.00 3.62
CA ALA A 196 -8.89 -3.24 4.86
C ALA A 196 -9.69 -2.01 5.33
N TRP A 197 -9.11 -0.80 5.24
CA TRP A 197 -9.85 0.43 5.54
C TRP A 197 -11.03 0.67 4.59
N CYS A 198 -10.93 0.30 3.31
CA CYS A 198 -12.07 0.36 2.39
C CYS A 198 -13.23 -0.53 2.86
N LEU A 199 -12.93 -1.71 3.40
CA LEU A 199 -13.95 -2.62 3.95
C LEU A 199 -14.51 -2.08 5.27
N GLU A 200 -13.65 -1.56 6.16
CA GLU A 200 -14.08 -0.95 7.42
C GLU A 200 -14.98 0.26 7.18
N THR A 201 -14.63 1.14 6.22
CA THR A 201 -15.44 2.31 5.88
C THR A 201 -16.80 1.91 5.30
N GLN A 202 -16.87 0.81 4.53
CA GLN A 202 -18.15 0.22 4.11
C GLN A 202 -18.93 -0.36 5.28
N ALA A 203 -18.27 -0.95 6.28
CA ALA A 203 -18.91 -1.45 7.49
C ALA A 203 -19.49 -0.31 8.32
N TRP A 204 -18.78 0.81 8.44
CA TRP A 204 -19.27 2.03 9.06
C TRP A 204 -20.50 2.59 8.31
N ASP A 205 -20.41 2.68 6.99
CA ASP A 205 -21.52 3.09 6.13
C ASP A 205 -22.74 2.15 6.21
N ALA A 206 -22.52 0.86 6.47
CA ALA A 206 -23.61 -0.08 6.71
C ALA A 206 -24.27 0.14 8.08
N VAL A 207 -23.52 0.56 9.10
CA VAL A 207 -24.10 0.91 10.41
C VAL A 207 -24.94 2.17 10.33
N THR A 208 -24.49 3.21 9.62
CA THR A 208 -25.28 4.45 9.46
C THR A 208 -26.61 4.20 8.73
N GLU A 209 -26.66 3.18 7.86
CA GLU A 209 -27.87 2.76 7.13
C GLU A 209 -28.70 1.70 7.87
N GLY A 210 -28.36 1.34 9.10
CA GLY A 210 -29.08 0.31 9.86
C GLY A 210 -28.87 -1.14 9.36
N ARG A 211 -27.94 -1.38 8.42
CA ARG A 211 -27.63 -2.70 7.87
C ARG A 211 -26.60 -3.44 8.75
N PHE A 212 -26.92 -3.64 10.01
CA PHE A 212 -25.96 -4.08 11.03
C PHE A 212 -25.35 -5.47 10.78
N ARG A 213 -26.10 -6.42 10.19
CA ARG A 213 -25.53 -7.73 9.84
C ARG A 213 -24.45 -7.61 8.75
N VAL A 214 -24.72 -6.79 7.74
CA VAL A 214 -23.74 -6.50 6.68
C VAL A 214 -22.52 -5.81 7.26
N ALA A 215 -22.70 -4.91 8.24
CA ALA A 215 -21.59 -4.29 8.95
C ALA A 215 -20.70 -5.31 9.68
N VAL A 216 -21.28 -6.31 10.36
CA VAL A 216 -20.51 -7.40 10.97
C VAL A 216 -19.65 -8.14 9.93
N ASP A 217 -20.26 -8.53 8.81
CA ASP A 217 -19.57 -9.31 7.78
C ASP A 217 -18.42 -8.50 7.14
N LEU A 218 -18.66 -7.22 6.83
CA LEU A 218 -17.64 -6.31 6.31
C LEU A 218 -16.53 -6.04 7.33
N SER A 219 -16.86 -5.86 8.61
CA SER A 219 -15.88 -5.68 9.68
C SER A 219 -14.98 -6.90 9.85
N ARG A 220 -15.52 -8.12 9.67
CA ARG A 220 -14.72 -9.35 9.71
C ARG A 220 -13.82 -9.48 8.49
N ALA A 221 -14.36 -9.22 7.29
CA ALA A 221 -13.58 -9.20 6.07
C ALA A 221 -12.42 -8.18 6.14
N ALA A 222 -12.67 -6.99 6.74
CA ALA A 222 -11.62 -6.00 6.97
C ALA A 222 -10.52 -6.54 7.91
N GLN A 223 -10.87 -7.25 8.98
CA GLN A 223 -9.90 -7.89 9.88
C GLN A 223 -9.07 -8.97 9.16
N ASP A 224 -9.67 -9.74 8.26
CA ASP A 224 -8.98 -10.81 7.52
C ASP A 224 -7.96 -10.27 6.50
N VAL A 225 -8.25 -9.12 5.88
CA VAL A 225 -7.38 -8.46 4.91
C VAL A 225 -6.29 -7.62 5.58
N ALA A 226 -6.58 -7.07 6.76
CA ALA A 226 -5.67 -6.13 7.42
C ALA A 226 -4.33 -6.80 7.81
N PRO A 227 -3.21 -6.06 7.69
CA PRO A 227 -1.96 -6.43 8.35
C PRO A 227 -2.19 -6.70 9.84
N ARG A 228 -1.50 -7.71 10.38
CA ARG A 228 -1.55 -8.01 11.82
C ARG A 228 -1.07 -6.82 12.64
N GLY A 229 -1.89 -6.37 13.57
CA GLY A 229 -1.61 -5.18 14.39
C GLY A 229 -1.79 -3.85 13.65
N GLY A 230 -2.27 -3.87 12.40
CA GLY A 230 -2.58 -2.67 11.63
C GLY A 230 -3.77 -1.90 12.20
N SER A 231 -3.85 -0.61 11.86
CA SER A 231 -4.88 0.29 12.37
C SER A 231 -6.27 -0.09 11.88
N ALA A 232 -6.37 -0.53 10.62
CA ALA A 232 -7.61 -1.03 10.04
C ALA A 232 -8.17 -2.25 10.79
N MET A 233 -7.29 -3.17 11.24
CA MET A 233 -7.70 -4.35 12.00
C MET A 233 -8.33 -3.97 13.34
N LEU A 234 -7.69 -3.06 14.07
CA LEU A 234 -8.14 -2.58 15.38
C LEU A 234 -9.48 -1.86 15.27
N GLN A 235 -9.57 -0.93 14.31
CA GLN A 235 -10.79 -0.21 14.01
C GLN A 235 -11.93 -1.16 13.60
N ALA A 236 -11.67 -2.10 12.69
CA ALA A 236 -12.67 -3.05 12.22
C ALA A 236 -13.16 -3.97 13.34
N THR A 237 -12.31 -4.34 14.29
CA THR A 237 -12.71 -5.10 15.48
C THR A 237 -13.66 -4.30 16.37
N ALA A 238 -13.38 -3.01 16.58
CA ALA A 238 -14.27 -2.13 17.33
C ALA A 238 -15.62 -1.92 16.60
N GLN A 239 -15.58 -1.80 15.27
CA GLN A 239 -16.79 -1.67 14.44
C GLN A 239 -17.64 -2.95 14.45
N GLU A 240 -17.02 -4.14 14.49
CA GLU A 240 -17.72 -5.41 14.68
C GLU A 240 -18.55 -5.39 15.98
N GLY A 241 -17.94 -4.95 17.08
CA GLY A 241 -18.62 -4.88 18.38
C GLY A 241 -19.80 -3.92 18.40
N ARG A 242 -19.65 -2.75 17.77
CA ARG A 242 -20.72 -1.78 17.58
C ARG A 242 -21.88 -2.35 16.76
N ALA A 243 -21.58 -3.08 15.69
CA ALA A 243 -22.61 -3.72 14.88
C ALA A 243 -23.36 -4.82 15.66
N TRP A 244 -22.65 -5.64 16.47
CA TRP A 244 -23.29 -6.60 17.36
C TRP A 244 -24.16 -5.95 18.44
N ALA A 245 -23.72 -4.81 18.98
CA ALA A 245 -24.48 -4.05 19.97
C ALA A 245 -25.83 -3.60 19.39
N LYS A 246 -25.86 -3.07 18.16
CA LYS A 246 -27.10 -2.70 17.46
C LYS A 246 -27.99 -3.89 17.09
N LEU A 247 -27.41 -5.09 16.93
CA LEU A 247 -28.16 -6.34 16.78
C LEU A 247 -28.70 -6.90 18.10
N GLY A 248 -28.32 -6.32 19.24
CA GLY A 248 -28.72 -6.77 20.58
C GLY A 248 -28.01 -8.04 21.07
N ASP A 249 -26.99 -8.55 20.36
CA ASP A 249 -26.24 -9.75 20.78
C ASP A 249 -25.20 -9.41 21.84
N ARG A 250 -25.66 -9.35 23.10
CA ARG A 250 -24.82 -9.03 24.27
C ARG A 250 -23.59 -9.92 24.39
N ARG A 251 -23.67 -11.20 24.00
CA ARG A 251 -22.53 -12.12 24.12
C ARG A 251 -21.49 -11.80 23.06
N ALA A 252 -21.89 -11.63 21.80
CA ALA A 252 -20.99 -11.25 20.73
C ALA A 252 -20.34 -9.88 21.01
N THR A 253 -21.12 -8.90 21.48
CA THR A 253 -20.63 -7.58 21.87
C THR A 253 -19.53 -7.66 22.93
N ARG A 254 -19.74 -8.39 24.03
CA ARG A 254 -18.72 -8.55 25.09
C ARG A 254 -17.47 -9.24 24.56
N ASN A 255 -17.63 -10.32 23.80
CA ASN A 255 -16.50 -11.03 23.20
C ASN A 255 -15.66 -10.12 22.29
N THR A 256 -16.30 -9.24 21.51
CA THR A 256 -15.59 -8.28 20.66
C THR A 256 -14.89 -7.17 21.44
N LEU A 257 -15.51 -6.69 22.53
CA LEU A 257 -14.87 -5.70 23.42
C LEU A 257 -13.62 -6.28 24.07
N ASP A 258 -13.71 -7.51 24.61
CA ASP A 258 -12.56 -8.21 25.21
C ASP A 258 -11.45 -8.46 24.18
N ARG A 259 -11.82 -8.77 22.93
CA ARG A 259 -10.85 -8.92 21.84
C ARG A 259 -10.17 -7.60 21.50
N ALA A 260 -10.94 -6.52 21.35
CA ALA A 260 -10.41 -5.20 21.04
C ALA A 260 -9.48 -4.70 22.15
N ASP A 261 -9.85 -4.87 23.42
CA ASP A 261 -9.02 -4.53 24.57
C ASP A 261 -7.67 -5.27 24.56
N ARG A 262 -7.67 -6.59 24.36
CA ARG A 262 -6.43 -7.38 24.23
C ARG A 262 -5.54 -6.95 23.08
N LEU A 263 -6.12 -6.49 21.97
CA LEU A 263 -5.36 -6.03 20.81
C LEU A 263 -4.76 -4.63 21.01
N VAL A 264 -5.45 -3.75 21.75
CA VAL A 264 -5.06 -2.35 21.94
C VAL A 264 -4.17 -2.15 23.16
N SER A 265 -4.42 -2.86 24.27
CA SER A 265 -3.71 -2.72 25.55
C SER A 265 -2.17 -2.72 25.46
N PRO A 266 -1.50 -3.53 24.61
CA PRO A 266 -0.03 -3.51 24.52
C PRO A 266 0.54 -2.39 23.64
N LEU A 267 -0.29 -1.62 22.94
CA LEU A 267 0.18 -0.66 21.94
C LEU A 267 0.57 0.67 22.59
N PRO A 268 1.73 1.24 22.21
CA PRO A 268 2.05 2.61 22.59
C PRO A 268 1.13 3.60 21.85
N PRO A 269 0.95 4.82 22.38
CA PRO A 269 0.34 5.91 21.61
C PRO A 269 1.10 6.13 20.30
N PRO A 270 0.40 6.32 19.17
CA PRO A 270 1.05 6.61 17.89
C PRO A 270 1.65 8.02 17.88
N ASP A 271 2.57 8.27 16.94
CA ASP A 271 3.19 9.59 16.76
C ASP A 271 2.16 10.68 16.39
N GLN A 272 1.08 10.31 15.68
CA GLN A 272 0.01 11.20 15.21
C GLN A 272 -1.37 10.66 15.61
N PRO A 273 -1.79 10.76 16.89
CA PRO A 273 -3.04 10.19 17.39
C PRO A 273 -4.31 10.84 16.81
N GLU A 274 -4.18 12.04 16.25
CA GLU A 274 -5.22 12.75 15.52
C GLU A 274 -5.50 12.17 14.13
N HIS A 275 -4.56 11.43 13.53
CA HIS A 275 -4.72 10.87 12.18
C HIS A 275 -5.89 9.88 12.14
N HIS A 276 -6.79 10.03 11.15
CA HIS A 276 -8.00 9.21 11.07
C HIS A 276 -7.70 7.72 10.87
N TYR A 277 -6.79 7.40 9.92
CA TYR A 277 -6.42 6.04 9.56
C TYR A 277 -5.29 5.43 10.41
N GLN A 278 -4.83 6.13 11.45
CA GLN A 278 -3.94 5.57 12.45
C GLN A 278 -4.75 5.38 13.73
N TYR A 279 -4.77 4.14 14.23
CA TYR A 279 -5.51 3.81 15.41
C TYR A 279 -4.78 4.37 16.63
N ASP A 280 -5.49 5.19 17.40
CA ASP A 280 -5.02 5.78 18.66
C ASP A 280 -5.61 4.91 19.78
N PRO A 281 -4.79 4.23 20.60
CA PRO A 281 -5.26 3.43 21.73
C PRO A 281 -6.23 4.17 22.65
N ASP A 282 -6.10 5.49 22.80
CA ASP A 282 -7.03 6.28 23.62
C ASP A 282 -8.44 6.36 23.01
N LYS A 283 -8.59 6.09 21.69
CA LYS A 283 -9.91 5.93 21.05
C LYS A 283 -10.67 4.73 21.63
N GLN A 284 -10.00 3.70 22.13
CA GLN A 284 -10.64 2.45 22.56
C GLN A 284 -11.65 2.67 23.69
N LEU A 285 -11.40 3.62 24.58
CA LEU A 285 -12.35 3.98 25.63
C LEU A 285 -13.65 4.53 25.05
N ALA A 286 -13.55 5.41 24.04
CA ALA A 286 -14.72 5.96 23.35
C ALA A 286 -15.51 4.87 22.62
N TYR A 287 -14.83 3.97 21.89
CA TYR A 287 -15.51 2.85 21.22
C TYR A 287 -16.17 1.89 22.20
N THR A 288 -15.54 1.63 23.35
CA THR A 288 -16.11 0.83 24.43
C THR A 288 -17.38 1.50 24.96
N ALA A 289 -17.33 2.79 25.26
CA ALA A 289 -18.49 3.57 25.73
C ALA A 289 -19.65 3.52 24.72
N THR A 290 -19.38 3.83 23.44
CA THR A 290 -20.39 3.75 22.36
C THR A 290 -21.03 2.36 22.30
N THR A 291 -20.20 1.31 22.31
CA THR A 291 -20.67 -0.08 22.13
C THR A 291 -21.54 -0.53 23.31
N LEU A 292 -21.14 -0.20 24.54
CA LEU A 292 -21.92 -0.51 25.75
C LEU A 292 -23.22 0.30 25.80
N ALA A 293 -23.19 1.57 25.39
CA ALA A 293 -24.39 2.40 25.29
C ALA A 293 -25.38 1.81 24.28
N TRP A 294 -24.91 1.38 23.11
CA TRP A 294 -25.75 0.83 22.05
C TRP A 294 -26.40 -0.51 22.41
N VAL A 295 -25.75 -1.34 23.23
CA VAL A 295 -26.35 -2.59 23.71
C VAL A 295 -27.23 -2.39 24.95
N GLY A 296 -27.31 -1.17 25.48
CA GLY A 296 -28.06 -0.83 26.69
C GLY A 296 -27.47 -1.49 27.93
N ASP A 297 -26.15 -1.45 28.10
CA ASP A 297 -25.49 -1.86 29.34
C ASP A 297 -25.33 -0.63 30.26
N PRO A 298 -25.93 -0.60 31.47
CA PRO A 298 -25.89 0.56 32.36
C PRO A 298 -24.49 1.01 32.76
N VAL A 299 -23.49 0.12 32.71
CA VAL A 299 -22.09 0.48 33.00
C VAL A 299 -21.54 1.50 32.00
N ALA A 300 -22.17 1.63 30.82
CA ALA A 300 -21.81 2.59 29.79
C ALA A 300 -21.79 4.04 30.30
N VAL A 301 -22.61 4.40 31.29
CA VAL A 301 -22.66 5.78 31.81
C VAL A 301 -21.31 6.22 32.36
N GLY A 302 -20.64 5.36 33.13
CA GLY A 302 -19.31 5.65 33.69
C GLY A 302 -18.27 5.86 32.59
N TYR A 303 -18.20 4.91 31.65
CA TYR A 303 -17.30 5.00 30.50
C TYR A 303 -17.56 6.25 29.65
N ALA A 304 -18.82 6.57 29.37
CA ALA A 304 -19.18 7.72 28.54
C ALA A 304 -18.87 9.05 29.23
N ARG A 305 -19.08 9.16 30.55
CA ARG A 305 -18.67 10.33 31.34
C ARG A 305 -17.15 10.53 31.30
N ASP A 306 -16.38 9.46 31.49
CA ASP A 306 -14.91 9.52 31.42
C ASP A 306 -14.42 9.97 30.03
N VAL A 307 -15.07 9.50 28.97
CA VAL A 307 -14.73 9.89 27.59
C VAL A 307 -15.03 11.38 27.36
N VAL A 308 -16.20 11.87 27.79
CA VAL A 308 -16.56 13.30 27.67
C VAL A 308 -15.56 14.15 28.46
N ALA A 309 -15.25 13.79 29.70
CA ALA A 309 -14.30 14.53 30.55
C ALA A 309 -12.88 14.60 29.95
N ARG A 310 -12.44 13.55 29.25
CA ARG A 310 -11.13 13.52 28.58
C ARG A 310 -11.10 14.34 27.28
N LEU A 311 -12.17 14.25 26.48
CA LEU A 311 -12.22 14.93 25.18
C LEU A 311 -12.53 16.41 25.30
N ASP A 312 -13.24 16.81 26.35
CA ASP A 312 -13.74 18.16 26.53
C ASP A 312 -13.74 18.58 28.02
N PRO A 313 -12.55 18.71 28.63
CA PRO A 313 -12.43 19.01 30.05
C PRO A 313 -12.94 20.41 30.43
N ALA A 314 -12.96 21.35 29.47
CA ALA A 314 -13.39 22.73 29.68
C ALA A 314 -14.84 22.99 29.22
N GLY A 315 -15.47 22.05 28.52
CA GLY A 315 -16.82 22.21 27.97
C GLY A 315 -16.89 23.07 26.70
N ASP A 316 -15.75 23.38 26.07
CA ASP A 316 -15.64 24.21 24.87
C ASP A 316 -15.47 23.40 23.57
N GLY A 317 -15.60 22.07 23.65
CA GLY A 317 -15.41 21.12 22.56
C GLY A 317 -14.01 20.48 22.53
N GLY A 318 -13.05 21.03 23.28
CA GLY A 318 -11.68 20.56 23.34
C GLY A 318 -10.95 20.51 21.97
N PRO A 319 -9.79 19.84 21.89
CA PRO A 319 -9.00 19.76 20.64
C PRO A 319 -9.64 18.87 19.56
N ARG A 320 -10.66 18.08 19.93
CA ARG A 320 -11.29 17.07 19.06
C ARG A 320 -12.82 17.29 19.02
N PRO A 321 -13.30 18.42 18.50
CA PRO A 321 -14.68 18.89 18.67
C PRO A 321 -15.75 17.93 18.13
N ARG A 322 -15.51 17.28 16.98
CA ARG A 322 -16.45 16.26 16.46
C ARG A 322 -16.55 15.02 17.34
N ARG A 323 -15.42 14.58 17.93
CA ARG A 323 -15.41 13.42 18.84
C ARG A 323 -16.10 13.76 20.15
N ALA A 324 -15.90 14.97 20.68
CA ALA A 324 -16.58 15.46 21.87
C ALA A 324 -18.11 15.50 21.68
N ALA A 325 -18.59 16.00 20.54
CA ALA A 325 -20.02 15.98 20.22
C ALA A 325 -20.59 14.55 20.12
N THR A 326 -19.86 13.64 19.47
CA THR A 326 -20.27 12.22 19.37
C THR A 326 -20.29 11.54 20.75
N ALA A 327 -19.30 11.82 21.61
CA ALA A 327 -19.24 11.27 22.96
C ALA A 327 -20.40 11.73 23.84
N ARG A 328 -20.88 12.97 23.66
CA ARG A 328 -22.11 13.46 24.33
C ARG A 328 -23.35 12.68 23.90
N LEU A 329 -23.48 12.34 22.61
CA LEU A 329 -24.59 11.50 22.13
C LEU A 329 -24.51 10.08 22.71
N ASP A 330 -23.30 9.51 22.79
CA ASP A 330 -23.11 8.18 23.38
C ASP A 330 -23.42 8.19 24.90
N LEU A 331 -23.06 9.28 25.61
CA LEU A 331 -23.48 9.51 26.99
C LEU A 331 -25.00 9.62 27.11
N ALA A 332 -25.67 10.38 26.23
CA ALA A 332 -27.12 10.50 26.23
C ALA A 332 -27.83 9.14 26.04
N LEU A 333 -27.35 8.30 25.11
CA LEU A 333 -27.88 6.93 24.92
C LEU A 333 -27.67 6.05 26.17
N ALA A 334 -26.51 6.17 26.81
CA ALA A 334 -26.24 5.45 28.06
C ALA A 334 -27.16 5.92 29.21
N LEU A 335 -27.37 7.24 29.33
CA LEU A 335 -28.25 7.85 30.33
C LEU A 335 -29.72 7.43 30.13
N LEU A 336 -30.20 7.36 28.88
CA LEU A 336 -31.53 6.83 28.58
C LEU A 336 -31.69 5.38 29.05
N SER A 337 -30.68 4.54 28.77
CA SER A 337 -30.68 3.14 29.22
C SER A 337 -30.65 3.00 30.75
N ALA A 338 -30.11 4.01 31.45
CA ALA A 338 -30.07 4.09 32.90
C ALA A 338 -31.29 4.80 33.54
N GLY A 339 -32.28 5.22 32.74
CA GLY A 339 -33.47 5.91 33.24
C GLY A 339 -33.23 7.36 33.67
N GLN A 340 -32.26 8.04 33.06
CA GLN A 340 -31.91 9.45 33.32
C GLN A 340 -32.21 10.34 32.09
N PRO A 341 -33.48 10.46 31.66
CA PRO A 341 -33.81 11.04 30.37
C PRO A 341 -33.63 12.58 30.32
N ASP A 342 -33.75 13.28 31.45
CA ASP A 342 -33.52 14.73 31.50
C ASP A 342 -32.07 15.10 31.17
N GLU A 343 -31.10 14.42 31.80
CA GLU A 343 -29.68 14.61 31.52
C GLU A 343 -29.34 14.16 30.09
N ALA A 344 -29.97 13.09 29.60
CA ALA A 344 -29.80 12.63 28.22
C ALA A 344 -30.24 13.70 27.20
N ALA A 345 -31.40 14.32 27.40
CA ALA A 345 -31.90 15.39 26.55
C ALA A 345 -30.96 16.59 26.57
N GLN A 346 -30.48 17.02 27.75
CA GLN A 346 -29.52 18.12 27.87
C GLN A 346 -28.21 17.84 27.12
N ARG A 347 -27.61 16.66 27.32
CA ARG A 347 -26.36 16.27 26.64
C ARG A 347 -26.52 16.20 25.13
N THR A 348 -27.71 15.83 24.66
CA THR A 348 -28.03 15.79 23.22
C THR A 348 -28.14 17.20 22.65
N LEU A 349 -28.80 18.12 23.35
CA LEU A 349 -28.90 19.52 22.93
C LEU A 349 -27.52 20.18 22.83
N GLU A 350 -26.66 19.99 23.84
CA GLU A 350 -25.27 20.48 23.80
C GLU A 350 -24.47 19.94 22.60
N ALA A 351 -24.73 18.68 22.22
CA ALA A 351 -24.10 18.08 21.05
C ALA A 351 -24.59 18.74 19.74
N ILE A 352 -25.88 19.03 19.61
CA ILE A 352 -26.47 19.73 18.46
C ILE A 352 -25.93 21.16 18.37
N GLU A 353 -26.01 21.92 19.48
CA GLU A 353 -25.59 23.33 19.56
C GLU A 353 -24.10 23.53 19.28
N SER A 354 -23.27 22.50 19.46
CA SER A 354 -21.86 22.56 19.07
C SER A 354 -21.64 22.83 17.57
N GLY A 355 -22.64 22.54 16.73
CA GLY A 355 -22.54 22.63 15.27
C GLY A 355 -21.56 21.62 14.66
N ARG A 356 -21.22 20.55 15.40
CA ARG A 356 -20.23 19.53 14.99
C ARG A 356 -20.83 18.19 14.62
N ILE A 357 -22.15 18.03 14.71
CA ILE A 357 -22.85 16.84 14.23
C ILE A 357 -22.84 16.87 12.70
N VAL A 358 -22.33 15.79 12.11
CA VAL A 358 -22.37 15.58 10.67
C VAL A 358 -23.59 14.73 10.30
N PRO A 359 -24.12 14.87 9.07
CA PRO A 359 -25.31 14.14 8.64
C PRO A 359 -25.25 12.62 8.88
N SER A 360 -24.08 11.98 8.69
CA SER A 360 -23.87 10.54 8.96
C SER A 360 -24.07 10.11 10.42
N ASN A 361 -24.11 11.05 11.37
CA ASN A 361 -24.37 10.82 12.79
C ASN A 361 -25.76 11.33 13.24
N ALA A 362 -26.52 12.01 12.38
CA ALA A 362 -27.82 12.59 12.73
C ALA A 362 -28.83 11.53 13.19
N TRP A 363 -28.74 10.30 12.67
CA TRP A 363 -29.57 9.17 13.09
C TRP A 363 -29.45 8.84 14.59
N ARG A 364 -28.29 9.10 15.22
CA ARG A 364 -28.14 8.91 16.68
C ARG A 364 -28.94 9.92 17.48
N VAL A 365 -29.01 11.16 16.97
CA VAL A 365 -29.83 12.22 17.56
C VAL A 365 -31.29 11.82 17.45
N GLU A 366 -31.73 11.34 16.28
CA GLU A 366 -33.09 10.85 16.07
C GLU A 366 -33.47 9.74 17.06
N GLU A 367 -32.60 8.75 17.27
CA GLU A 367 -32.86 7.68 18.26
C GLU A 367 -33.09 8.22 19.67
N ILE A 368 -32.30 9.22 20.08
CA ILE A 368 -32.44 9.84 21.40
C ILE A 368 -33.73 10.64 21.49
N VAL A 369 -34.06 11.43 20.46
CA VAL A 369 -35.29 12.24 20.46
C VAL A 369 -36.53 11.36 20.53
N VAL A 370 -36.61 10.32 19.70
CA VAL A 370 -37.74 9.37 19.73
C VAL A 370 -37.89 8.73 21.10
N ALA A 371 -36.78 8.34 21.75
CA ALA A 371 -36.81 7.78 23.10
C ALA A 371 -37.28 8.79 24.16
N VAL A 372 -36.83 10.04 24.07
CA VAL A 372 -37.24 11.14 24.97
C VAL A 372 -38.72 11.49 24.79
N GLU A 373 -39.21 11.53 23.55
CA GLU A 373 -40.62 11.74 23.22
C GLU A 373 -41.51 10.63 23.76
N ALA A 374 -41.08 9.36 23.62
CA ALA A 374 -41.82 8.21 24.14
C ALA A 374 -41.97 8.22 25.67
N ILE A 375 -41.03 8.84 26.39
CA ILE A 375 -41.09 9.01 27.85
C ILE A 375 -42.02 10.18 28.24
N GLY A 376 -42.30 11.11 27.32
CA GLY A 376 -43.18 12.25 27.56
C GLY A 376 -42.52 13.39 28.33
N LEU A 377 -41.21 13.62 28.14
CA LEU A 377 -40.52 14.73 28.79
C LEU A 377 -40.99 16.11 28.28
N PRO A 378 -41.16 17.12 29.16
CA PRO A 378 -41.55 18.47 28.75
C PRO A 378 -40.60 19.12 27.72
N GLY A 379 -39.31 18.78 27.76
CA GLY A 379 -38.29 19.30 26.85
C GLY A 379 -38.21 18.60 25.48
N ALA A 380 -39.03 17.58 25.22
CA ALA A 380 -38.94 16.77 24.01
C ALA A 380 -39.19 17.58 22.73
N ALA A 381 -40.17 18.49 22.74
CA ALA A 381 -40.49 19.35 21.59
C ALA A 381 -39.33 20.28 21.19
N HIS A 382 -38.63 20.84 22.19
CA HIS A 382 -37.47 21.69 21.94
C HIS A 382 -36.30 20.89 21.35
N LEU A 383 -36.06 19.67 21.86
CA LEU A 383 -35.04 18.79 21.32
C LEU A 383 -35.38 18.34 19.88
N ARG A 384 -36.66 18.13 19.57
CA ARG A 384 -37.14 17.83 18.22
C ARG A 384 -36.87 18.98 17.25
N GLU A 385 -37.23 20.20 17.62
CA GLU A 385 -36.96 21.40 16.84
C GLU A 385 -35.44 21.57 16.58
N ALA A 386 -34.61 21.38 17.61
CA ALA A 386 -33.16 21.44 17.44
C ALA A 386 -32.64 20.37 16.46
N HIS A 387 -33.19 19.15 16.49
CA HIS A 387 -32.83 18.09 15.54
C HIS A 387 -33.19 18.44 14.08
N GLU A 388 -34.35 19.07 13.84
CA GLU A 388 -34.81 19.46 12.49
C GLU A 388 -33.92 20.53 11.82
N THR A 389 -33.04 21.18 12.60
CA THR A 389 -32.07 22.17 12.08
C THR A 389 -30.73 21.58 11.64
N LEU A 390 -30.47 20.29 11.92
CA LEU A 390 -29.27 19.55 11.50
C LEU A 390 -29.33 19.19 10.01
#